data_AF-A0A254SXJ9-F1
#
_entry.id   AF-A0A254SXJ9-F1
#
_cell.length_a   1.000
_cell.length_b   1.000
_cell.length_c   1.000
_cell.angle_alpha   90.00
_cell.angle_beta   90.00
_cell.angle_gamma   90.00
#
_symmetry.space_group_name_H-M   'P 1'
#
loop_
_entity.id
_entity.type
_entity.pdbx_description
1 polymer ?
#
loop_
_entity_poly.entity_id
_entity_poly.type
_entity_poly.pdbx_seq_one_letter_code
_entity_poly.pdbx_strand_id
1 'polypeptide(L)' 'MDVKKEQIQAAIDQIATLVVESIAEKEKKDSSIVLADFLTSQTGRKLYDESLKFWCDGPSCIEEMYRKEKGLESRST' A
#
# COMPACT_ATOMS: atom_id res chain seq x y z
N MET A 1 17.45 14.02 -15.27
CA MET A 1 16.21 13.83 -14.48
C MET A 1 15.24 13.12 -15.39
N ASP A 2 15.03 11.83 -15.14
CA ASP A 2 14.14 10.98 -15.94
C ASP A 2 12.70 11.21 -15.49
N VAL A 3 12.05 12.22 -16.09
CA VAL A 3 10.68 12.66 -15.76
C VAL A 3 9.68 11.49 -15.62
N LYS A 4 9.86 10.42 -16.40
CA LYS A 4 9.01 9.23 -16.32
C LYS A 4 9.17 8.44 -15.02
N LYS A 5 10.40 8.33 -14.49
CA LYS A 5 10.68 7.60 -13.25
C LYS A 5 10.07 8.34 -12.05
N GLU A 6 10.20 9.66 -12.02
CA GLU A 6 9.63 10.50 -10.97
C GLU A 6 8.10 10.41 -10.95
N GLN A 7 7.46 10.36 -12.13
CA GLN A 7 6.01 10.17 -12.25
C GLN A 7 5.55 8.79 -11.73
N ILE A 8 6.30 7.73 -12.03
CA ILE A 8 6.00 6.39 -11.53
C ILE A 8 6.14 6.35 -10.01
N GLN A 9 7.24 6.90 -9.47
CA GLN A 9 7.46 6.96 -8.03
C GLN A 9 6.35 7.75 -7.32
N ALA A 10 5.94 8.89 -7.88
CA ALA A 10 4.82 9.67 -7.34
C ALA A 10 3.51 8.89 -7.34
N ALA A 11 3.23 8.09 -8.39
CA ALA A 11 2.05 7.23 -8.43
C ALA A 11 2.11 6.12 -7.37
N ILE A 12 3.29 5.51 -7.17
CA ILE A 12 3.53 4.51 -6.12
C ILE A 12 3.26 5.11 -4.73
N ASP A 13 3.82 6.30 -4.45
CA ASP A 13 3.67 6.98 -3.16
C ASP A 13 2.22 7.42 -2.91
N GLN A 14 1.50 7.85 -3.96
CA GLN A 14 0.07 8.15 -3.88
C GLN A 14 -0.74 6.91 -3.50
N ILE A 15 -0.47 5.75 -4.12
CA ILE A 15 -1.15 4.50 -3.77
C ILE A 15 -0.83 4.09 -2.34
N ALA A 16 0.42 4.16 -1.93
CA ALA A 16 0.82 3.86 -0.55
C ALA A 16 0.06 4.74 0.45
N THR A 17 -0.05 6.05 0.16
CA THR A 17 -0.80 7.00 1.00
C THR A 17 -2.26 6.60 1.13
N LEU A 18 -2.95 6.35 0.01
CA LEU A 18 -4.37 5.97 0.01
C LEU A 18 -4.63 4.67 0.76
N VAL A 19 -3.76 3.68 0.59
CA VAL A 19 -3.85 2.39 1.28
C VAL A 19 -3.66 2.56 2.79
N VAL A 20 -2.64 3.31 3.19
CA VAL A 20 -2.33 3.58 4.61
C VAL A 20 -3.46 4.34 5.29
N GLU A 21 -4.00 5.38 4.65
CA GLU A 21 -5.13 6.15 5.19
C GLU A 21 -6.38 5.28 5.36
N SER A 22 -6.71 4.47 4.35
CA SER A 22 -7.84 3.54 4.41
C SER A 22 -7.70 2.54 5.57
N ILE A 23 -6.51 1.96 5.76
CA ILE A 23 -6.24 1.02 6.85
C ILE A 23 -6.27 1.73 8.20
N ALA A 24 -5.64 2.90 8.30
CA ALA A 24 -5.60 3.69 9.54
C ALA A 24 -7.01 4.06 10.01
N GLU A 25 -7.89 4.46 9.09
CA GLU A 25 -9.29 4.75 9.37
C GLU A 25 -10.04 3.50 9.86
N LYS A 26 -9.97 2.39 9.12
CA LYS A 26 -10.68 1.13 9.43
C LYS A 26 -10.23 0.51 10.76
N GLU A 27 -8.93 0.51 11.00
CA GLU A 27 -8.33 -0.08 12.21
C GLU A 27 -8.24 0.90 13.38
N LYS A 28 -8.65 2.17 13.19
CA LYS A 28 -8.52 3.27 14.15
C LYS A 28 -7.09 3.40 14.71
N LYS A 29 -6.11 3.34 13.81
CA LYS A 29 -4.68 3.45 14.12
C LYS A 29 -4.12 4.77 13.62
N ASP A 30 -3.01 5.19 14.20
CA ASP A 30 -2.24 6.32 13.69
C ASP A 30 -1.63 5.97 12.31
N SER A 31 -1.84 6.84 11.33
CA SER A 31 -1.41 6.59 9.95
C SER A 31 0.11 6.53 9.80
N SER A 32 0.90 7.19 10.66
CA SER A 32 2.36 7.10 10.63
C SER A 32 2.85 5.72 11.06
N ILE A 33 2.17 5.10 12.04
CA ILE A 33 2.45 3.72 12.48
C ILE A 33 2.08 2.73 11.37
N VAL A 34 0.90 2.92 10.75
CA VAL A 34 0.45 2.08 9.64
C VAL A 34 1.40 2.21 8.44
N LEU A 35 1.89 3.41 8.12
CA LEU A 35 2.87 3.64 7.06
C LEU A 35 4.16 2.87 7.34
N ALA A 36 4.72 2.98 8.54
CA ALA A 36 5.95 2.28 8.91
C ALA A 36 5.79 0.75 8.81
N ASP A 37 4.67 0.21 9.28
CA ASP A 37 4.37 -1.23 9.18
C ASP A 37 4.13 -1.67 7.72
N PHE A 38 3.46 -0.83 6.92
CA PHE A 38 3.22 -1.06 5.51
C PHE A 38 4.52 -1.10 4.71
N LEU A 39 5.42 -0.13 4.88
CA LEU A 39 6.70 -0.07 4.15
C LEU A 39 7.62 -1.25 4.47
N THR A 40 7.49 -1.87 5.65
CA THR A 40 8.27 -3.05 6.04
C THR A 40 7.59 -4.38 5.70
N SER A 41 6.35 -4.36 5.20
CA SER A 41 5.60 -5.53 4.77
C SER A 41 6.07 -6.08 3.41
N GLN A 42 5.73 -7.34 3.12
CA GLN A 42 5.95 -7.92 1.79
C GLN A 42 5.14 -7.18 0.73
N THR A 43 3.91 -6.79 1.06
CA THR A 43 3.04 -6.02 0.18
C THR A 43 3.64 -4.65 -0.17
N GLY A 44 4.15 -3.92 0.82
CA GLY A 44 4.86 -2.66 0.60
C GLY A 44 6.10 -2.84 -0.27
N ARG A 45 6.93 -3.85 -0.01
CA ARG A 45 8.09 -4.18 -0.86
C ARG A 45 7.69 -4.45 -2.32
N LYS A 46 6.61 -5.19 -2.55
CA LYS A 46 6.10 -5.48 -3.90
C LYS A 46 5.58 -4.23 -4.60
N LEU A 47 4.91 -3.33 -3.87
CA LEU A 47 4.42 -2.08 -4.43
C LEU A 47 5.56 -1.19 -4.94
N TYR A 48 6.67 -1.13 -4.21
CA TYR A 48 7.86 -0.34 -4.58
C TYR A 48 8.81 -1.07 -5.54
N ASP A 49 8.53 -2.32 -5.92
CA ASP A 49 9.27 -3.01 -6.98
C ASP A 49 8.75 -2.56 -8.36
N GLU A 50 9.47 -1.62 -8.97
CA GLU A 50 9.20 -1.09 -10.31
C GLU A 50 9.04 -2.19 -11.40
N SER A 51 9.64 -3.37 -11.20
CA SER A 51 9.57 -4.46 -12.18
C SER A 51 8.20 -5.14 -12.19
N LEU A 52 7.49 -5.11 -11.06
CA LEU A 52 6.23 -5.84 -10.85
C LEU A 52 5.00 -5.02 -11.25
N LYS A 53 5.13 -3.69 -11.35
CA LYS A 53 4.04 -2.79 -11.79
C LYS A 53 2.76 -2.86 -10.95
N PHE A 54 2.88 -3.21 -9.68
CA PHE A 54 1.74 -3.35 -8.76
C PHE A 54 0.93 -2.06 -8.57
N TRP A 55 1.51 -0.88 -8.80
CA TRP A 55 0.76 0.38 -8.80
C TRP A 55 -0.34 0.43 -9.87
N CYS A 56 -0.29 -0.42 -10.89
CA CYS A 56 -1.37 -0.53 -11.89
C CYS A 56 -2.62 -1.24 -11.35
N ASP A 57 -2.51 -2.06 -10.29
CA ASP A 57 -3.63 -2.83 -9.73
C ASP A 57 -4.55 -2.00 -8.82
N GLY A 58 -4.14 -0.76 -8.52
CA GLY A 58 -4.91 0.20 -7.74
C GLY A 58 -4.90 -0.07 -6.22
N PRO A 59 -5.29 0.94 -5.41
CA PRO A 59 -5.11 0.91 -3.96
C PRO A 59 -5.92 -0.20 -3.27
N SER A 60 -7.15 -0.49 -3.70
CA SER A 60 -7.97 -1.54 -3.07
C SER A 60 -7.34 -2.94 -3.15
N CYS A 61 -6.66 -3.25 -4.26
CA CYS A 61 -5.96 -4.53 -4.43
C CYS A 61 -4.76 -4.62 -3.47
N ILE A 62 -3.97 -3.55 -3.39
CA ILE A 62 -2.83 -3.46 -2.47
C ILE A 62 -3.27 -3.55 -1.01
N GLU A 63 -4.36 -2.86 -0.65
CA GLU A 63 -4.94 -2.93 0.68
C GLU A 63 -5.35 -4.37 1.03
N GLU A 64 -6.04 -5.06 0.12
CA GLU A 64 -6.44 -6.46 0.33
C GLU A 64 -5.24 -7.38 0.53
N MET A 65 -4.19 -7.25 -0.28
CA MET A 65 -2.96 -8.02 -0.12
C MET A 65 -2.30 -7.78 1.24
N TYR A 66 -2.22 -6.53 1.66
CA TYR A 66 -1.66 -6.17 2.96
C TYR A 66 -2.50 -6.74 4.11
N ARG A 67 -3.83 -6.62 4.02
CA ARG A 67 -4.73 -7.17 5.04
C ARG A 67 -4.65 -8.69 5.13
N LYS A 68 -4.55 -9.39 3.99
CA LYS A 68 -4.30 -10.83 3.93
C LYS A 68 -2.96 -11.19 4.56
N GLU A 69 -1.90 -10.44 4.26
CA GLU A 69 -0.58 -10.63 4.85
C GLU A 69 -0.60 -10.47 6.38
N LYS A 70 -1.36 -9.49 6.88
CA LYS A 70 -1.46 -9.19 8.32
C LYS A 70 -2.51 -10.04 9.06
N GLY A 71 -3.26 -10.89 8.36
CA GLY A 71 -4.36 -11.67 8.96
C GLY A 71 -5.53 -10.80 9.43
N LEU A 72 -5.72 -9.62 8.83
CA LEU A 72 -6.78 -8.65 9.14
C LEU A 72 -8.08 -8.94 8.36
N GLU A 73 -8.32 -10.21 8.01
CA GLU A 73 -9.48 -10.61 7.22
C GLU A 73 -10.77 -10.19 7.92
N SER A 74 -11.60 -9.42 7.21
CA SER A 74 -12.99 -9.28 7.61
C SER A 74 -13.60 -10.67 7.54
N ARG A 75 -13.99 -11.25 8.69
CA ARG A 75 -14.96 -12.35 8.72
C ARG A 75 -16.23 -11.82 8.05
N SER A 76 -16.37 -12.03 6.74
CA SER A 76 -17.66 -11.91 6.07
C SER A 76 -18.55 -12.98 6.71
N THR A 77 -19.49 -12.52 7.53
CA THR A 77 -20.60 -13.35 8.04
C THR A 77 -21.66 -13.44 6.96
#